data_AF-A0A1J1GPM6-F1
#
_entry.id   AF-A0A1J1GPM6-F1
#
_cell.length_a   1.000
_cell.length_b   1.000
_cell.length_c   1.000
_cell.angle_alpha   90.00
_cell.angle_beta   90.00
_cell.angle_gamma   90.00
#
_symmetry.space_group_name_H-M   'P 1'
#
loop_
_entity.id
_entity.type
_entity.pdbx_description
1 polymer ?
#
loop_
_entity_poly.entity_id
_entity_poly.type
_entity_poly.pdbx_seq_one_letter_code
_entity_poly.pdbx_strand_id
1 'polypeptide(L)'
;MSNKKRTILKVIILGDSGVGKTSLMNQYVNKKFTNQYKATIGADFLTKETMVDNEQITMQIWDTAGQERFQSLGVAFYRGADCCVLVFDLTNYKTYESLESWKDEFLIQASPKDPENFPFVIIGNKVDETNKRKVQSLKVLQWCKSNNNIPYFETSAKNAINVDQAFDEIARKAMKQEHQEEQIYLPETFALNNQSEQKPYKSRCC
;
A
#
# COMPACT_ATOMS: atom_id res chain seq x y z
N MET A 1 0.55 -27.70 15.61
CA MET A 1 1.08 -26.78 14.57
C MET A 1 0.10 -25.63 14.48
N SER A 2 0.46 -24.44 14.96
CA SER A 2 -0.41 -23.27 14.91
C SER A 2 -0.65 -22.90 13.45
N ASN A 3 -1.92 -22.83 13.03
CA ASN A 3 -2.31 -22.27 11.73
C ASN A 3 -1.87 -20.79 11.70
N LYS A 4 -0.68 -20.51 11.14
CA LYS A 4 -0.23 -19.15 10.91
C LYS A 4 -1.17 -18.55 9.86
N LYS A 5 -2.00 -17.59 10.26
CA LYS A 5 -2.92 -16.86 9.36
C LYS A 5 -2.08 -16.31 8.21
N ARG A 6 -2.47 -16.58 6.96
CA ARG A 6 -1.78 -16.03 5.79
C ARG A 6 -2.17 -14.56 5.67
N THR A 7 -1.19 -13.67 5.76
CA THR A 7 -1.38 -12.24 5.57
C THR A 7 -1.59 -11.95 4.09
N ILE A 8 -2.71 -11.30 3.76
CA ILE A 8 -3.06 -10.88 2.41
C ILE A 8 -3.14 -9.36 2.41
N LEU A 9 -2.36 -8.71 1.56
CA LEU A 9 -2.31 -7.25 1.46
C LEU A 9 -2.88 -6.80 0.12
N LYS A 10 -3.93 -5.98 0.15
CA LYS A 10 -4.49 -5.28 -1.00
C LYS A 10 -3.72 -3.98 -1.24
N VAL A 11 -2.95 -3.95 -2.32
CA VAL A 11 -2.13 -2.81 -2.74
C VAL A 11 -2.81 -2.12 -3.92
N ILE A 12 -3.09 -0.82 -3.81
CA ILE A 12 -3.60 -0.03 -4.94
C ILE A 12 -2.44 0.73 -5.60
N ILE A 13 -2.36 0.73 -6.93
CA ILE A 13 -1.42 1.57 -7.68
C ILE A 13 -2.19 2.69 -8.38
N LEU A 14 -1.88 3.94 -8.05
CA LEU A 14 -2.48 5.14 -8.64
C LEU A 14 -1.45 6.04 -9.34
N GLY A 15 -1.94 6.98 -10.13
CA GLY A 15 -1.14 7.90 -10.92
C GLY A 15 -1.69 8.09 -12.33
N ASP A 16 -1.18 9.09 -13.04
CA ASP A 16 -1.68 9.47 -14.36
C ASP A 16 -1.56 8.34 -15.41
N SER A 17 -2.34 8.47 -16.48
CA SER A 17 -2.22 7.60 -17.65
C SER A 17 -0.81 7.66 -18.25
N GLY A 18 -0.21 6.50 -18.55
CA GLY A 18 1.10 6.43 -19.19
C GLY A 18 2.33 6.57 -18.28
N VAL A 19 2.16 6.75 -16.96
CA VAL A 19 3.29 6.79 -15.99
C VAL A 19 3.97 5.43 -15.80
N GLY A 20 3.30 4.34 -16.17
CA GLY A 20 3.85 2.98 -16.17
C GLY A 20 3.41 2.08 -15.01
N LYS A 21 2.24 2.34 -14.41
CA LYS A 21 1.62 1.51 -13.35
C LYS A 21 1.52 0.03 -13.73
N THR A 22 0.87 -0.27 -14.86
CA THR A 22 0.75 -1.62 -15.43
C THR A 22 2.10 -2.28 -15.70
N SER A 23 3.09 -1.50 -16.14
CA SER A 23 4.45 -1.99 -16.40
C SER A 23 5.17 -2.32 -15.08
N LEU A 24 5.01 -1.51 -14.05
CA LEU A 24 5.57 -1.79 -12.71
C LEU A 24 4.94 -3.03 -12.10
N MET A 25 3.61 -3.16 -12.15
CA MET A 25 2.88 -4.33 -11.68
C MET A 25 3.37 -5.61 -12.39
N ASN A 26 3.43 -5.59 -13.73
CA ASN A 26 3.92 -6.73 -14.50
C ASN A 26 5.40 -7.03 -14.26
N GLN A 27 6.24 -5.99 -14.10
CA GLN A 27 7.66 -6.18 -13.82
C GLN A 27 7.86 -6.80 -12.43
N TYR A 28 7.07 -6.38 -11.44
CA TYR A 28 7.17 -6.90 -10.09
C TYR A 28 6.68 -8.35 -9.99
N VAL A 29 5.52 -8.67 -10.58
CA VAL A 29 4.89 -9.99 -10.49
C VAL A 29 5.48 -10.98 -11.49
N ASN A 30 5.52 -10.60 -12.77
CA ASN A 30 5.84 -11.51 -13.87
C ASN A 30 7.30 -11.39 -14.36
N LYS A 31 8.09 -10.45 -13.83
CA LYS A 31 9.44 -10.12 -14.31
C LYS A 31 9.48 -9.85 -15.82
N LYS A 32 8.40 -9.23 -16.32
CA LYS A 32 8.19 -8.94 -17.75
C LYS A 32 7.90 -7.47 -17.96
N PHE A 33 8.51 -6.94 -19.02
CA PHE A 33 8.24 -5.60 -19.54
C PHE A 33 7.87 -5.67 -21.02
N THR A 34 6.96 -4.80 -21.46
CA THR A 34 6.58 -4.63 -22.87
C THR A 34 6.59 -3.15 -23.23
N ASN A 35 7.12 -2.84 -24.42
CA ASN A 35 7.07 -1.49 -25.00
C ASN A 35 5.69 -1.15 -25.59
N GLN A 36 4.80 -2.13 -25.74
CA GLN A 36 3.47 -1.89 -26.29
C GLN A 36 2.61 -1.21 -25.23
N TYR A 37 2.32 0.07 -25.45
CA TYR A 37 1.36 0.78 -24.62
C TYR A 37 -0.05 0.27 -24.91
N LYS A 38 -0.71 -0.24 -23.88
CA LYS A 38 -2.14 -0.54 -23.86
C LYS A 38 -2.73 0.20 -22.67
N ALA A 39 -3.74 1.03 -22.92
CA ALA A 39 -4.42 1.72 -21.84
C ALA A 39 -5.20 0.70 -20.98
N THR A 40 -5.04 0.75 -19.67
CA THR A 40 -5.86 -0.01 -18.73
C THR A 40 -7.29 0.50 -18.78
N ILE A 41 -8.26 -0.42 -18.92
CA ILE A 41 -9.69 -0.11 -18.91
C ILE A 41 -10.22 -0.53 -17.54
N GLY A 42 -10.70 0.41 -16.72
CA GLY A 42 -11.17 0.13 -15.36
C GLY A 42 -10.03 -0.22 -14.41
N ALA A 43 -9.98 -1.46 -13.93
CA ALA A 43 -8.91 -1.97 -13.08
C ALA A 43 -8.59 -3.42 -13.43
N ASP A 44 -7.32 -3.79 -13.27
CA ASP A 44 -6.81 -5.16 -13.35
C ASP A 44 -6.06 -5.47 -12.06
N PHE A 45 -5.90 -6.74 -11.70
CA PHE A 45 -5.09 -7.10 -10.55
C PHE A 45 -4.28 -8.37 -10.76
N LEU A 46 -3.08 -8.38 -10.19
CA LEU A 46 -2.21 -9.55 -10.13
C LEU A 46 -1.94 -9.91 -8.68
N THR A 47 -1.72 -11.20 -8.43
CA THR A 47 -1.34 -11.71 -7.10
C THR A 47 0.11 -12.16 -7.12
N LYS A 48 0.87 -11.84 -6.06
CA LYS A 48 2.23 -12.33 -5.85
C LYS A 48 2.41 -12.78 -4.41
N GLU A 49 2.85 -14.02 -4.23
CA GLU A 49 3.38 -14.47 -2.95
C GLU A 49 4.85 -14.02 -2.82
N THR A 50 5.20 -13.42 -1.68
CA THR A 50 6.56 -12.96 -1.40
C THR A 50 6.88 -13.11 0.08
N MET A 51 8.16 -13.03 0.42
CA MET A 51 8.64 -13.05 1.80
C MET A 51 9.19 -11.67 2.14
N VAL A 52 8.59 -11.01 3.14
CA VAL A 52 9.03 -9.70 3.64
C VAL A 52 9.32 -9.85 5.13
N ASP A 53 10.53 -9.49 5.55
CA ASP A 53 10.98 -9.58 6.95
C ASP A 53 10.72 -10.97 7.61
N ASN A 54 10.93 -12.04 6.84
CA ASN A 54 10.69 -13.46 7.21
C ASN A 54 9.21 -13.86 7.39
N GLU A 55 8.28 -13.03 6.93
CA GLU A 55 6.86 -13.36 6.87
C GLU A 55 6.43 -13.61 5.42
N GLN A 56 5.77 -14.76 5.19
CA GLN A 56 5.19 -15.07 3.90
C GLN A 56 3.84 -14.35 3.77
N ILE A 57 3.75 -13.47 2.78
CA ILE A 57 2.56 -12.68 2.49
C ILE A 57 2.08 -12.91 1.07
N THR A 58 0.80 -12.60 0.84
CA THR A 58 0.20 -12.55 -0.50
C THR A 58 -0.18 -11.11 -0.82
N MET A 59 0.45 -10.51 -1.82
CA MET A 59 0.10 -9.17 -2.29
C MET A 59 -0.91 -9.28 -3.43
N GLN A 60 -2.09 -8.68 -3.28
CA GLN A 60 -3.07 -8.45 -4.34
C GLN A 60 -2.88 -7.02 -4.85
N ILE A 61 -2.29 -6.88 -6.03
CA ILE A 61 -1.86 -5.60 -6.58
C ILE A 61 -2.87 -5.17 -7.63
N TRP A 62 -3.57 -4.07 -7.36
CA TRP A 62 -4.61 -3.51 -8.21
C TRP A 62 -4.04 -2.35 -9.02
N ASP A 63 -3.92 -2.55 -10.33
CA ASP A 63 -3.60 -1.52 -11.32
C ASP A 63 -4.89 -0.87 -11.80
N THR A 64 -5.02 0.43 -11.59
CA THR A 64 -6.21 1.18 -12.03
C THR A 64 -5.91 2.05 -13.24
N ALA A 65 -6.95 2.33 -14.03
CA ALA A 65 -6.85 3.27 -15.13
C ALA A 65 -6.53 4.67 -14.59
N GLY A 66 -5.45 5.27 -15.10
CA GLY A 66 -5.04 6.64 -14.72
C GLY A 66 -5.76 7.74 -15.51
N GLN A 67 -6.95 7.47 -16.04
CA GLN A 67 -7.76 8.47 -16.73
C GLN A 67 -8.87 8.95 -15.81
N GLU A 68 -9.06 10.26 -15.81
CA GLU A 68 -10.11 11.00 -15.11
C GLU A 68 -11.51 10.44 -15.36
N ARG A 69 -11.75 9.88 -16.56
CA ARG A 69 -13.04 9.27 -16.93
C ARG A 69 -13.43 8.04 -16.10
N PHE A 70 -12.49 7.45 -15.36
CA PHE A 70 -12.75 6.29 -14.50
C PHE A 70 -12.73 6.61 -13.00
N GLN A 71 -12.56 7.88 -12.60
CA GLN A 71 -12.53 8.30 -11.18
C GLN A 71 -13.80 7.90 -10.41
N SER A 72 -14.97 7.90 -11.06
CA SER A 72 -16.23 7.47 -10.44
C SER A 72 -16.27 5.99 -10.04
N LEU A 73 -15.37 5.16 -10.60
CA LEU A 73 -15.25 3.74 -10.25
C LEU A 73 -14.31 3.49 -9.05
N GLY A 74 -13.58 4.51 -8.59
CA GLY A 74 -12.52 4.34 -7.60
C GLY A 74 -13.01 3.83 -6.24
N VAL A 75 -14.21 4.22 -5.78
CA VAL A 75 -14.79 3.72 -4.51
C VAL A 75 -14.86 2.19 -4.47
N ALA A 76 -15.24 1.54 -5.58
CA ALA A 76 -15.33 0.08 -5.64
C ALA A 76 -13.96 -0.59 -5.58
N PHE A 77 -12.92 0.04 -6.14
CA PHE A 77 -11.58 -0.53 -6.22
C PHE A 77 -10.73 -0.22 -4.98
N TYR A 78 -10.84 0.98 -4.40
CA TYR A 78 -9.97 1.42 -3.32
C TYR A 78 -10.41 0.93 -1.93
N ARG A 79 -11.71 0.62 -1.76
CA ARG A 79 -12.23 0.15 -0.47
C ARG A 79 -11.49 -1.10 0.00
N GLY A 80 -11.07 -1.09 1.27
CA GLY A 80 -10.33 -2.19 1.88
C GLY A 80 -8.89 -2.32 1.39
N ALA A 81 -8.33 -1.27 0.79
CA ALA A 81 -6.90 -1.21 0.54
C ALA A 81 -6.12 -1.15 1.86
N ASP A 82 -5.05 -1.93 1.95
CA ASP A 82 -4.14 -1.93 3.10
C ASP A 82 -3.01 -0.91 2.91
N CYS A 83 -2.71 -0.57 1.65
CA CYS A 83 -1.70 0.39 1.28
C CYS A 83 -1.87 0.90 -0.16
N CYS A 84 -1.21 2.01 -0.48
CA CYS A 84 -1.29 2.65 -1.80
C CYS A 84 0.08 3.09 -2.32
N VAL A 85 0.33 2.83 -3.59
CA VAL A 85 1.52 3.26 -4.33
C VAL A 85 1.11 4.36 -5.29
N LEU A 86 1.71 5.55 -5.14
CA LEU A 86 1.49 6.68 -6.03
C LEU A 86 2.64 6.79 -7.03
N VAL A 87 2.32 6.71 -8.33
CA VAL A 87 3.30 6.65 -9.40
C VAL A 87 3.24 7.91 -10.25
N PHE A 88 4.40 8.48 -10.55
CA PHE A 88 4.55 9.53 -11.55
C PHE A 88 5.71 9.22 -12.50
N ASP A 89 5.80 9.96 -13.60
CA ASP A 89 6.85 9.81 -14.62
C ASP A 89 7.92 10.89 -14.44
N LEU A 90 9.17 10.48 -14.22
CA LEU A 90 10.31 11.40 -14.06
C LEU A 90 10.55 12.30 -15.29
N THR A 91 10.04 11.91 -16.45
CA THR A 91 10.14 12.66 -17.72
C THR A 91 8.95 13.59 -17.98
N ASN A 92 7.91 13.53 -17.15
CA ASN A 92 6.70 14.33 -17.29
C ASN A 92 6.31 15.01 -15.97
N TYR A 93 6.69 16.28 -15.84
CA TYR A 93 6.48 17.08 -14.64
C TYR A 93 5.01 17.20 -14.22
N LYS A 94 4.05 17.23 -15.16
CA LYS A 94 2.62 17.32 -14.83
C LYS A 94 2.14 16.14 -13.97
N THR A 95 2.67 14.94 -14.24
CA THR A 95 2.30 13.73 -13.51
C THR A 95 2.77 13.75 -12.05
N TYR A 96 3.83 14.51 -11.75
CA TYR A 96 4.26 14.79 -10.39
C TYR A 96 3.31 15.79 -9.70
N GLU A 97 2.85 16.82 -10.42
CA GLU A 97 1.89 17.79 -9.87
C GLU A 97 0.55 17.13 -9.49
N SER A 98 0.13 16.10 -10.24
CA SER A 98 -1.09 15.33 -9.96
C SER A 98 -1.02 14.48 -8.69
N LEU A 99 0.16 14.27 -8.07
CA LEU A 99 0.31 13.36 -6.92
C LEU A 99 -0.56 13.74 -5.73
N GLU A 100 -0.66 15.04 -5.43
CA GLU A 100 -1.49 15.56 -4.33
C GLU A 100 -2.95 15.16 -4.56
N SER A 101 -3.47 15.42 -5.76
CA SER A 101 -4.85 15.09 -6.12
C SER A 101 -5.12 13.58 -6.05
N TRP A 102 -4.19 12.74 -6.49
CA TRP A 102 -4.33 11.29 -6.37
C TRP A 102 -4.37 10.81 -4.92
N LYS A 103 -3.53 11.39 -4.06
CA LYS A 103 -3.52 11.06 -2.62
C LYS A 103 -4.83 11.47 -1.96
N ASP A 104 -5.28 12.69 -2.17
CA ASP A 104 -6.52 13.22 -1.58
C ASP A 104 -7.74 12.44 -2.06
N GLU A 105 -7.83 12.17 -3.36
CA GLU A 105 -8.92 11.39 -3.93
C GLU A 105 -8.96 9.98 -3.33
N PHE A 106 -7.80 9.32 -3.20
CA PHE A 106 -7.72 8.02 -2.57
C PHE A 106 -8.22 8.04 -1.12
N LEU A 107 -7.76 8.99 -0.30
CA LEU A 107 -8.17 9.08 1.10
C LEU A 107 -9.67 9.30 1.25
N ILE A 108 -10.28 10.11 0.38
CA ILE A 108 -11.72 10.35 0.36
C ILE A 108 -12.49 9.09 -0.01
N GLN A 109 -12.09 8.41 -1.10
CA GLN A 109 -12.85 7.29 -1.65
C GLN A 109 -12.60 5.95 -0.93
N ALA A 110 -11.36 5.69 -0.51
CA ALA A 110 -11.00 4.49 0.25
C ALA A 110 -11.52 4.56 1.69
N SER A 111 -11.57 5.78 2.26
CA SER A 111 -11.96 6.06 3.65
C SER A 111 -11.29 5.09 4.64
N PRO A 112 -9.94 5.03 4.67
CA PRO A 112 -9.23 4.16 5.61
C PRO A 112 -9.51 4.58 7.05
N LYS A 113 -9.42 3.63 7.99
CA LYS A 113 -9.69 3.89 9.42
C LYS A 113 -8.74 4.93 10.02
N ASP A 114 -7.47 4.91 9.59
CA ASP A 114 -6.43 5.83 10.00
C ASP A 114 -5.81 6.51 8.75
N PRO A 115 -6.42 7.59 8.24
CA PRO A 115 -5.93 8.31 7.07
C PRO A 115 -4.56 8.95 7.27
N GLU A 116 -4.22 9.36 8.49
CA GLU A 116 -3.00 10.10 8.80
C GLU A 116 -1.76 9.20 8.75
N ASN A 117 -1.90 7.93 9.15
CA ASN A 117 -0.81 6.95 9.11
C ASN A 117 -0.96 5.93 7.99
N PHE A 118 -1.94 6.09 7.09
CA PHE A 118 -2.18 5.15 6.01
C PHE A 118 -0.89 4.89 5.19
N PRO A 119 -0.51 3.62 4.92
CA PRO A 119 0.74 3.32 4.25
C PRO A 119 0.74 3.78 2.78
N PHE A 120 1.59 4.75 2.48
CA PHE A 120 1.91 5.17 1.12
C PHE A 120 3.38 4.91 0.77
N VAL A 121 3.66 4.75 -0.53
CA VAL A 121 4.99 4.85 -1.16
C VAL A 121 4.88 5.66 -2.45
N ILE A 122 5.84 6.56 -2.69
CA ILE A 122 5.94 7.32 -3.94
C ILE A 122 6.93 6.66 -4.88
N ILE A 123 6.55 6.46 -6.13
CA ILE A 123 7.41 5.93 -7.19
C ILE A 123 7.56 6.97 -8.31
N GLY A 124 8.79 7.43 -8.52
CA GLY A 124 9.19 8.15 -9.73
C GLY A 124 9.69 7.14 -10.77
N ASN A 125 8.86 6.78 -11.75
CA ASN A 125 9.20 5.77 -12.74
C ASN A 125 9.96 6.38 -13.95
N LYS A 126 10.51 5.49 -14.78
CA LYS A 126 11.29 5.81 -16.00
C LYS A 126 12.62 6.50 -15.71
N VAL A 127 13.29 6.11 -14.62
CA VAL A 127 14.62 6.63 -14.26
C VAL A 127 15.69 6.35 -15.33
N ASP A 128 15.45 5.33 -16.18
CA ASP A 128 16.31 4.99 -17.31
C ASP A 128 16.30 6.04 -18.44
N GLU A 129 15.32 6.94 -18.49
CA GLU A 129 15.25 8.02 -19.47
C GLU A 129 15.97 9.30 -18.98
N THR A 130 17.22 9.16 -18.54
CA THR A 130 17.98 10.22 -17.86
C THR A 130 18.02 11.55 -18.63
N ASN A 131 18.17 11.50 -19.96
CA ASN A 131 18.22 12.69 -20.83
C ASN A 131 16.89 13.44 -20.95
N LYS A 132 15.78 12.82 -20.53
CA LYS A 132 14.43 13.43 -20.57
C LYS A 132 13.92 13.80 -19.18
N ARG A 133 14.73 13.68 -18.13
CA ARG A 133 14.32 13.99 -16.75
C ARG A 133 13.81 15.43 -16.66
N LYS A 134 12.60 15.58 -16.10
CA LYS A 134 11.97 16.87 -15.79
C LYS A 134 11.68 17.06 -14.30
N VAL A 135 11.74 16.00 -13.50
CA VAL A 135 11.50 16.05 -12.05
C VAL A 135 12.80 15.76 -11.30
N GLN A 136 13.20 16.68 -10.42
CA GLN A 136 14.40 16.53 -9.58
C GLN A 136 14.06 15.78 -8.29
N SER A 137 14.91 14.82 -7.90
CA SER A 137 14.70 13.98 -6.72
C SER A 137 14.54 14.79 -5.42
N LEU A 138 15.30 15.87 -5.26
CA LEU A 138 15.21 16.76 -4.09
C LEU A 138 13.81 17.35 -3.90
N LYS A 139 13.13 17.71 -4.99
CA LYS A 139 11.78 18.27 -4.95
C LYS A 139 10.78 17.24 -4.43
N VAL A 140 10.89 16.01 -4.91
CA VAL A 140 10.02 14.90 -4.49
C VAL A 140 10.25 14.54 -3.03
N LEU A 141 11.52 14.50 -2.59
CA LEU A 141 11.89 14.27 -1.20
C LEU A 141 11.33 15.34 -0.25
N GLN A 142 11.34 16.61 -0.66
CA GLN A 142 10.72 17.70 0.11
C GLN A 142 9.21 17.48 0.27
N TRP A 143 8.51 17.16 -0.82
CA TRP A 143 7.08 16.86 -0.78
C TRP A 143 6.78 15.65 0.11
N CYS A 144 7.57 14.58 0.01
CA CYS A 144 7.43 13.38 0.84
C CYS A 144 7.61 13.68 2.33
N LYS A 145 8.57 14.55 2.68
CA LYS A 145 8.82 14.99 4.06
C LYS A 145 7.63 15.73 4.64
N SER A 146 7.00 16.61 3.86
CA SER A 146 5.79 17.34 4.26
C SER A 146 4.55 16.46 4.36
N ASN A 147 4.58 15.25 3.81
CA ASN A 147 3.45 14.33 3.70
C ASN A 147 3.58 13.10 4.63
N ASN A 148 4.15 13.25 5.83
CA ASN A 148 4.39 12.18 6.81
C ASN A 148 5.58 11.26 6.46
N ASN A 149 6.65 11.84 5.90
CA ASN A 149 7.87 11.11 5.51
C ASN A 149 7.57 9.87 4.66
N ILE A 150 6.76 10.02 3.61
CA ILE A 150 6.44 8.92 2.69
C ILE A 150 7.74 8.43 2.03
N PRO A 151 8.03 7.11 2.02
CA PRO A 151 9.19 6.61 1.30
C PRO A 151 9.09 6.87 -0.21
N TYR A 152 10.21 7.24 -0.81
CA TYR A 152 10.31 7.56 -2.23
C TYR A 152 11.34 6.69 -2.93
N PHE A 153 10.95 6.12 -4.07
CA PHE A 153 11.83 5.32 -4.92
C PHE A 153 11.81 5.83 -6.36
N GLU A 154 12.99 5.95 -6.95
CA GLU A 154 13.12 6.10 -8.40
C GLU A 154 13.29 4.73 -9.03
N THR A 155 12.41 4.39 -9.96
CA THR A 155 12.32 3.05 -10.55
C THR A 155 12.42 3.07 -12.06
N SER A 156 12.76 1.91 -12.62
CA SER A 156 12.56 1.62 -14.04
C SER A 156 11.86 0.28 -14.16
N ALA A 157 10.58 0.31 -14.56
CA ALA A 157 9.88 -0.91 -14.96
C ALA A 157 10.59 -1.63 -16.12
N LYS A 158 11.24 -0.88 -17.02
CA LYS A 158 11.94 -1.42 -18.18
C LYS A 158 13.21 -2.19 -17.81
N ASN A 159 14.00 -1.63 -16.89
CA ASN A 159 15.29 -2.19 -16.49
C ASN A 159 15.24 -2.89 -15.12
N ALA A 160 14.05 -3.09 -14.55
CA ALA A 160 13.84 -3.67 -13.22
C ALA A 160 14.51 -2.90 -12.06
N ILE A 161 14.81 -1.61 -12.22
CA ILE A 161 15.54 -0.83 -11.21
C ILE A 161 14.59 -0.48 -10.07
N ASN A 162 14.98 -0.82 -8.84
CA ASN A 162 14.29 -0.49 -7.58
C ASN A 162 12.82 -0.97 -7.46
N VAL A 163 12.34 -1.80 -8.39
CA VAL A 163 10.93 -2.23 -8.41
C VAL A 163 10.63 -3.11 -7.20
N ASP A 164 11.42 -4.15 -6.95
CA ASP A 164 11.21 -5.05 -5.81
C ASP A 164 11.32 -4.29 -4.48
N GLN A 165 12.34 -3.43 -4.34
CA GLN A 165 12.57 -2.62 -3.14
C GLN A 165 11.37 -1.72 -2.80
N ALA A 166 10.74 -1.09 -3.80
CA ALA A 166 9.57 -0.24 -3.57
C ALA A 166 8.36 -1.04 -3.10
N PHE A 167 8.12 -2.23 -3.67
CA PHE A 167 7.01 -3.09 -3.28
C PHE A 167 7.24 -3.81 -1.94
N ASP A 168 8.48 -4.17 -1.62
CA ASP A 168 8.85 -4.73 -0.32
C ASP A 168 8.67 -3.69 0.79
N GLU A 169 9.01 -2.43 0.53
CA GLU A 169 8.85 -1.34 1.50
C GLU A 169 7.36 -1.04 1.79
N ILE A 170 6.51 -0.97 0.77
CA ILE A 170 5.07 -0.75 1.00
C ILE A 170 4.44 -1.93 1.75
N ALA A 171 4.85 -3.16 1.43
CA ALA A 171 4.40 -4.35 2.15
C ALA A 171 4.81 -4.32 3.62
N ARG A 172 6.08 -3.99 3.92
CA ARG A 172 6.58 -3.82 5.29
C ARG A 172 5.77 -2.80 6.08
N LYS A 173 5.46 -1.65 5.47
CA LYS A 173 4.65 -0.60 6.13
C LYS A 173 3.22 -1.06 6.39
N ALA A 174 2.59 -1.74 5.43
CA ALA A 174 1.24 -2.29 5.59
C ALA A 174 1.17 -3.34 6.68
N MET A 175 2.13 -4.29 6.72
CA MET A 175 2.20 -5.29 7.80
C MET A 175 2.39 -4.63 9.17
N LYS A 176 3.21 -3.58 9.28
CA LYS A 176 3.39 -2.86 10.54
C LYS A 176 2.09 -2.21 11.03
N GLN A 177 1.31 -1.63 10.11
CA GLN A 177 0.00 -1.05 10.42
C GLN A 177 -0.98 -2.14 10.91
N GLU A 178 -1.06 -3.28 10.21
CA GLU A 178 -1.95 -4.39 10.59
C GLU A 178 -1.63 -4.95 11.99
N HIS A 179 -0.35 -5.15 12.31
CA HIS A 179 0.07 -5.61 13.63
C HIS A 179 -0.27 -4.62 14.75
N GLN A 180 -0.18 -3.31 14.48
CA GLN A 180 -0.58 -2.29 15.44
C GLN A 180 -2.09 -2.31 15.69
N GLU A 181 -2.90 -2.51 14.64
CA GLU A 181 -4.34 -2.69 14.80
C GLU A 181 -4.66 -3.95 15.62
N GLU A 182 -4.07 -5.11 15.30
CA GLU A 182 -4.34 -6.36 16.02
C GLU A 182 -3.97 -6.28 17.53
N GLN A 183 -2.89 -5.56 17.88
CA GLN A 183 -2.51 -5.35 19.28
C GLN A 183 -3.49 -4.48 20.07
N ILE A 184 -4.18 -3.52 19.43
CA ILE A 184 -5.19 -2.68 20.07
C ILE A 184 -6.48 -3.48 20.36
N TYR A 185 -6.81 -4.46 19.51
CA TYR A 185 -8.04 -5.25 19.63
C TYR A 185 -7.93 -6.49 20.52
N LEU A 186 -6.75 -6.83 21.03
CA LEU A 186 -6.60 -7.82 22.09
C LEU A 186 -6.91 -7.13 23.43
N PRO A 187 -8.11 -7.27 24.03
CA PRO A 187 -8.32 -6.78 25.38
C PRO A 187 -7.34 -7.50 26.29
N GLU A 188 -6.66 -6.75 27.18
CA GLU A 188 -5.93 -7.31 28.31
C GLU A 188 -6.85 -8.34 28.95
N THR A 189 -6.47 -9.62 28.84
CA THR A 189 -7.25 -10.71 29.43
C THR A 189 -7.46 -10.36 30.89
N PHE A 190 -8.73 -10.11 31.28
CA PHE A 190 -9.13 -10.04 32.67
C PHE A 190 -8.60 -11.29 33.36
N ALA A 191 -7.55 -11.14 34.15
CA ALA A 191 -7.12 -12.15 35.08
C ALA A 191 -8.27 -12.31 36.10
N LEU A 192 -9.20 -13.22 35.81
CA LEU A 192 -10.11 -13.75 36.81
C LEU A 192 -9.24 -14.50 37.82
N ASN A 193 -8.77 -13.77 38.83
CA ASN A 193 -8.25 -14.36 40.04
C ASN A 193 -9.34 -15.26 40.59
N ASN A 194 -9.15 -16.56 40.42
CA ASN A 194 -9.85 -17.60 41.16
C ASN A 194 -9.47 -17.47 42.64
N GLN A 195 -10.07 -16.51 43.34
CA GLN A 195 -10.25 -16.59 44.77
C GLN A 195 -11.62 -17.22 45.02
N SER A 196 -11.62 -18.54 45.00
CA SER A 196 -12.67 -19.33 45.63
C SER A 196 -12.60 -19.10 47.15
N GLU A 197 -13.19 -18.03 47.65
CA GLU A 197 -13.54 -17.91 49.06
C GLU A 197 -14.76 -18.80 49.33
N GLN A 198 -14.49 -20.00 49.85
CA GLN A 198 -15.48 -20.82 50.52
C GLN A 198 -15.98 -20.08 51.75
N LYS A 199 -17.18 -19.50 51.69
CA LYS A 199 -17.92 -19.09 52.90
C LYS A 199 -18.61 -20.32 53.50
N PRO A 200 -18.35 -20.70 54.77
CA PRO A 200 -19.14 -21.74 55.40
C PRO A 200 -20.50 -21.17 55.79
N TYR A 201 -21.56 -21.81 55.30
CA TYR A 201 -22.92 -21.65 55.83
C TYR A 201 -22.92 -22.05 57.31
N LYS A 202 -23.20 -21.09 58.22
CA LYS A 202 -23.66 -21.41 59.58
C LYS A 202 -25.14 -21.04 59.70
N SER A 203 -25.96 -22.07 59.69
CA SER A 203 -27.32 -22.07 60.18
C SER A 203 -27.35 -22.01 61.71
N ARG A 204 -28.07 -21.06 62.30
CA ARG A 204 -28.97 -21.36 63.43
C ARG A 204 -29.92 -20.20 63.74
N CYS A 205 -31.19 -20.56 63.75
CA CYS A 205 -32.30 -19.84 64.37
C CYS A 205 -32.44 -20.29 65.83
N CYS A 206 -33.20 -19.50 66.60
CA CYS A 206 -33.51 -19.55 68.04
C CYS A 206 -32.47 -18.92 68.97
#